data_AF-A0A563C5P8-F1
#
_entry.id   AF-A0A563C5P8-F1
#
_cell.length_a   1.000
_cell.length_b   1.000
_cell.length_c   1.000
_cell.angle_alpha   90.00
_cell.angle_beta   90.00
_cell.angle_gamma   90.00
#
_symmetry.space_group_name_H-M   'P 1'
#
loop_
_entity.id
_entity.type
_entity.pdbx_description
1 polymer ?
#
loop_
_entity_poly.entity_id
_entity_poly.type
_entity_poly.pdbx_seq_one_letter_code
_entity_poly.pdbx_strand_id
1 'polypeptide(L)'
;MNIVAIGDVILDNYHKDNSKLGYYLGGSILNDLINLSEDKNNNLYLVGSIGKEDITSNLIDLIRSFNIDTSLLKTINKPIKRFHITLHENNNVTSLSCPSCEKPSWHTSPKLPSFSKTDLKELDPGILIIDSVKKDTLRLANEFKENSWFLAGDIGYISHLRYASKDAISMLFQNTFDFLQITEKVAKFLCKKFNLNELELFNFLGVKYLNITKAEKGAGIFYLKEQETQYFSFRHTS
;
A
#
# COMPACT_ATOMS: atom_id res chain seq x y z
N MET A 1 5.81 -6.20 -17.92
CA MET A 1 4.59 -6.57 -17.17
C MET A 1 3.84 -5.32 -16.76
N ASN A 2 2.51 -5.28 -16.89
CA ASN A 2 1.73 -4.14 -16.43
C ASN A 2 1.50 -4.23 -14.92
N ILE A 3 1.81 -3.15 -14.19
CA ILE A 3 1.59 -3.05 -12.74
C ILE A 3 0.84 -1.76 -12.47
N VAL A 4 -0.36 -1.89 -11.93
CA VAL A 4 -1.19 -0.76 -11.53
C VAL A 4 -1.18 -0.69 -10.01
N ALA A 5 -1.08 0.51 -9.43
CA ALA A 5 -1.23 0.67 -7.98
C ALA A 5 -2.22 1.77 -7.64
N ILE A 6 -3.07 1.52 -6.64
CA ILE A 6 -4.13 2.45 -6.22
C ILE A 6 -3.74 3.13 -4.91
N GLY A 7 -3.49 4.43 -4.96
CA GLY A 7 -3.12 5.21 -3.78
C GLY A 7 -3.05 6.71 -4.05
N ASP A 8 -3.24 7.51 -3.00
CA ASP A 8 -3.03 8.96 -3.10
C ASP A 8 -1.54 9.29 -2.99
N VAL A 9 -1.11 10.35 -3.67
CA VAL A 9 0.24 10.90 -3.50
C VAL A 9 0.35 11.54 -2.11
N ILE A 10 1.34 11.07 -1.35
CA ILE A 10 1.64 11.51 0.01
C ILE A 10 3.09 12.02 0.03
N LEU A 11 3.35 13.04 0.85
CA LEU A 11 4.71 13.50 1.13
C LEU A 11 5.12 13.10 2.54
N ASP A 12 6.34 12.59 2.67
CA ASP A 12 6.99 12.42 3.96
C ASP A 12 7.78 13.70 4.27
N ASN A 13 7.24 14.51 5.17
CA ASN A 13 7.84 15.77 5.61
C ASN A 13 8.75 15.51 6.81
N TYR A 14 10.04 15.80 6.64
CA TYR A 14 11.03 15.62 7.69
C TYR A 14 11.24 16.90 8.49
N HIS A 15 11.30 16.77 9.81
CA HIS A 15 11.54 17.85 10.74
C HIS A 15 12.67 17.51 11.71
N LYS A 16 13.38 18.53 12.18
CA LYS A 16 14.34 18.44 13.29
C LYS A 16 14.22 19.72 14.11
N ASP A 17 14.19 19.59 15.44
CA ASP A 17 14.08 20.73 16.37
C ASP A 17 12.90 21.67 16.01
N ASN A 18 11.73 21.08 15.69
CA ASN A 18 10.51 21.76 15.22
C ASN A 18 10.63 22.55 13.90
N SER A 19 11.74 22.40 13.18
CA SER A 19 11.98 23.04 11.88
C SER A 19 11.88 22.02 10.74
N LYS A 20 11.28 22.43 9.62
CA LYS A 20 11.17 21.59 8.40
C LYS A 20 12.54 21.47 7.73
N LEU A 21 13.02 20.25 7.56
CA LEU A 21 14.24 19.94 6.82
C LEU A 21 13.98 19.81 5.31
N GLY A 22 12.88 19.14 4.96
CA GLY A 22 12.59 18.80 3.57
C GLY A 22 11.38 17.89 3.46
N TYR A 23 11.15 17.38 2.25
CA TYR A 23 10.13 16.39 1.99
C TYR A 23 10.57 15.43 0.89
N TYR A 24 10.05 14.21 0.94
CA TYR A 24 10.19 13.21 -0.12
C TYR A 24 8.81 12.71 -0.54
N LEU A 25 8.74 12.11 -1.74
CA LEU A 25 7.60 11.28 -2.09
C LEU A 25 7.51 10.14 -1.07
N GLY A 26 6.30 9.90 -0.55
CA GLY A 26 6.05 8.88 0.46
C GLY A 26 4.75 8.14 0.23
N GLY A 27 4.38 7.32 1.21
CA GLY A 27 3.24 6.41 1.15
C GLY A 27 3.60 5.07 0.49
N SER A 28 3.05 3.97 1.04
CA SER A 28 3.40 2.59 0.64
C SER A 28 3.29 2.36 -0.86
N ILE A 29 2.16 2.75 -1.47
CA ILE A 29 1.90 2.54 -2.90
C ILE A 29 2.95 3.18 -3.80
N LEU A 30 3.35 4.42 -3.51
CA LEU A 30 4.32 5.12 -4.35
C LEU A 30 5.74 4.57 -4.12
N ASN A 31 6.06 4.20 -2.88
CA ASN A 31 7.32 3.52 -2.56
C ASN A 31 7.43 2.18 -3.30
N ASP A 32 6.36 1.38 -3.34
CA ASP A 32 6.32 0.12 -4.08
C ASP A 32 6.55 0.34 -5.57
N LEU A 33 5.85 1.30 -6.19
CA LEU A 33 6.03 1.62 -7.60
C LEU A 33 7.46 2.12 -7.91
N ILE A 34 8.03 2.98 -7.06
CA ILE A 34 9.40 3.47 -7.24
C ILE A 34 10.39 2.31 -7.17
N ASN A 35 10.26 1.40 -6.20
CA ASN A 35 11.13 0.22 -6.10
C ASN A 35 10.96 -0.70 -7.33
N LEU A 36 9.73 -0.90 -7.81
CA LEU A 36 9.46 -1.70 -9.00
C LEU A 36 9.95 -1.06 -10.31
N SER A 37 10.25 0.24 -10.30
CA SER A 37 10.80 0.97 -11.46
C SER A 37 12.27 0.68 -11.76
N GLU A 38 12.95 0.01 -10.83
CA GLU A 38 14.31 -0.49 -11.05
C GLU A 38 14.34 -1.54 -12.17
N ASP A 39 13.28 -2.36 -12.28
CA ASP A 39 13.11 -3.28 -13.41
C ASP A 39 12.44 -2.57 -14.59
N LYS A 40 13.22 -2.32 -15.64
CA LYS A 40 12.79 -1.63 -16.87
C LYS A 40 11.81 -2.44 -17.73
N ASN A 41 11.54 -3.69 -17.39
CA ASN A 41 10.51 -4.48 -18.05
C ASN A 41 9.10 -4.23 -17.50
N ASN A 42 8.97 -3.43 -16.44
CA ASN A 42 7.68 -3.07 -15.85
C ASN A 42 7.09 -1.81 -16.50
N ASN A 43 5.79 -1.89 -16.82
CA ASN A 43 4.97 -0.74 -17.17
C ASN A 43 4.17 -0.37 -15.92
N LEU A 44 4.45 0.78 -15.33
CA LEU A 44 3.94 1.18 -14.03
C LEU A 44 2.87 2.26 -14.17
N TYR A 45 1.74 2.10 -13.49
CA TYR A 45 0.62 3.04 -13.55
C TYR A 45 0.15 3.42 -12.15
N LEU A 46 0.07 4.72 -11.88
CA LEU A 46 -0.46 5.25 -10.62
C LEU A 46 -1.91 5.71 -10.80
N VAL A 47 -2.81 5.10 -10.03
CA VAL A 47 -4.24 5.40 -10.01
C VAL A 47 -4.59 6.04 -8.67
N GLY A 48 -5.04 7.29 -8.67
CA GLY A 48 -5.39 7.95 -7.41
C GLY A 48 -5.52 9.46 -7.51
N SER A 49 -5.14 10.15 -6.44
CA SER A 49 -5.21 11.61 -6.39
C SER A 49 -3.99 12.28 -5.78
N ILE A 50 -3.75 13.54 -6.20
CA ILE A 50 -2.75 14.44 -5.63
C ILE A 50 -3.42 15.77 -5.28
N GLY A 51 -3.03 16.36 -4.15
CA GLY A 51 -3.53 17.69 -3.76
C GLY A 51 -3.06 18.80 -4.71
N LYS A 52 -3.79 19.92 -4.73
CA LYS A 52 -3.48 21.10 -5.54
C LYS A 52 -2.69 22.13 -4.72
N GLU A 53 -1.41 22.23 -5.04
CA GLU A 53 -0.44 23.18 -4.50
C GLU A 53 0.56 23.64 -5.58
N ASP A 54 1.34 24.68 -5.31
CA ASP A 54 2.30 25.24 -6.28
C ASP A 54 3.39 24.23 -6.70
N ILE A 55 3.64 23.19 -5.89
CA ILE A 55 4.62 22.13 -6.16
C ILE A 55 4.04 20.94 -6.92
N THR A 56 2.74 20.92 -7.21
CA THR A 56 2.03 19.73 -7.73
C THR A 56 2.59 19.25 -9.07
N SER A 57 2.81 20.16 -10.02
CA SER A 57 3.35 19.80 -11.34
C SER A 57 4.74 19.16 -11.22
N ASN A 58 5.61 19.76 -10.41
CA ASN A 58 6.98 19.28 -10.21
C ASN A 58 6.99 17.89 -9.57
N LEU A 59 6.06 17.60 -8.66
CA LEU A 59 5.92 16.26 -8.06
C LEU A 59 5.42 15.23 -9.08
N ILE A 60 4.50 15.61 -9.97
CA ILE A 60 4.04 14.72 -11.05
C ILE A 60 5.20 14.40 -12.01
N ASP A 61 6.00 15.40 -12.37
CA ASP A 61 7.16 15.18 -13.24
C ASP A 61 8.25 14.34 -12.55
N LEU A 62 8.45 14.52 -11.25
CA LEU A 62 9.32 13.66 -10.45
C LEU A 62 8.82 12.20 -10.46
N ILE A 63 7.52 11.96 -10.26
CA ILE A 63 6.94 10.60 -10.33
C ILE A 63 7.18 9.99 -11.71
N ARG A 64 6.96 10.75 -12.79
CA ARG A 64 7.19 10.30 -14.18
C ARG A 64 8.65 9.97 -14.46
N SER A 65 9.59 10.64 -13.80
CA SER A 65 11.02 10.34 -13.95
C SER A 65 11.38 8.90 -13.52
N PHE A 66 10.53 8.24 -12.72
CA PHE A 66 10.62 6.82 -12.39
C PHE A 66 9.90 5.90 -13.40
N ASN A 67 9.59 6.36 -14.61
CA ASN A 67 8.82 5.60 -15.60
C ASN A 67 7.43 5.16 -15.11
N ILE A 68 6.80 5.97 -14.25
CA ILE A 68 5.44 5.75 -13.74
C ILE A 68 4.48 6.62 -14.54
N ASP A 69 3.50 5.99 -15.19
CA ASP A 69 2.40 6.65 -15.86
C ASP A 69 1.44 7.27 -14.83
N THR A 70 1.21 8.59 -14.96
CA THR A 70 0.35 9.38 -14.09
C THR A 70 -0.90 9.92 -14.81
N SER A 71 -1.26 9.39 -15.98
CA SER A 71 -2.44 9.81 -16.74
C SER A 71 -3.74 9.63 -15.96
N LEU A 72 -3.77 8.66 -15.04
CA LEU A 72 -4.90 8.35 -14.15
C LEU A 72 -4.78 9.01 -12.76
N LEU A 73 -3.79 9.88 -12.55
CA LEU A 73 -3.65 10.64 -11.32
C LEU A 73 -4.47 11.93 -11.40
N LYS A 74 -5.45 12.11 -10.49
CA LYS A 74 -6.29 13.31 -10.47
C LYS A 74 -5.81 14.35 -9.48
N THR A 75 -5.69 15.60 -9.93
CA THR A 75 -5.51 16.73 -9.02
C THR A 75 -6.83 17.08 -8.33
N ILE A 76 -6.83 17.19 -7.01
CA ILE A 76 -8.01 17.57 -6.21
C ILE A 76 -7.81 18.92 -5.52
N ASN A 77 -8.91 19.64 -5.29
CA ASN A 77 -8.89 20.94 -4.62
C ASN A 77 -8.75 20.80 -3.09
N LYS A 78 -7.67 20.14 -2.65
CA LYS A 78 -7.23 19.97 -1.26
C LYS A 78 -5.70 20.03 -1.21
N PRO A 79 -5.08 20.34 -0.06
CA PRO A 79 -3.63 20.21 0.10
C PRO A 79 -3.14 18.78 -0.12
N ILE A 80 -1.87 18.62 -0.49
CA ILE A 80 -1.23 17.32 -0.62
C ILE A 80 -1.14 16.68 0.78
N LYS A 81 -1.48 15.40 0.88
CA LYS A 81 -1.39 14.66 2.15
C LYS A 81 0.05 14.57 2.61
N ARG A 82 0.27 14.67 3.92
CA ARG A 82 1.60 14.54 4.51
C ARG A 82 1.61 13.63 5.72
N PHE A 83 2.64 12.80 5.80
CA PHE A 83 3.15 12.30 7.07
C PHE A 83 4.27 13.21 7.54
N HIS A 84 4.26 13.55 8.83
CA HIS A 84 5.33 14.32 9.44
C HIS A 84 6.21 13.39 10.26
N ILE A 85 7.50 13.40 9.96
CA ILE A 85 8.53 12.59 10.63
C ILE A 85 9.46 13.58 11.35
N THR A 86 9.36 13.64 12.68
CA THR A 86 10.26 14.44 13.50
C THR A 86 11.41 13.57 13.96
N LEU A 87 12.62 13.95 13.56
CA LEU A 87 13.85 13.27 13.91
C LEU A 87 14.26 13.64 15.33
N HIS A 88 14.48 12.64 16.17
CA HIS A 88 15.08 12.78 17.50
C HIS A 88 16.26 11.82 17.63
N GLU A 89 17.16 12.09 18.57
CA GLU A 89 18.37 11.27 18.78
C GLU A 89 18.05 9.78 19.05
N ASN A 90 16.97 9.51 19.78
CA ASN A 90 16.66 8.16 20.25
C ASN A 90 15.48 7.50 19.52
N ASN A 91 14.50 8.27 19.03
CA ASN A 91 13.31 7.72 18.37
C ASN A 91 12.60 8.79 17.53
N ASN A 92 12.37 8.49 16.25
CA ASN A 92 11.59 9.35 15.39
C ASN A 92 10.11 9.33 15.78
N VAL A 93 9.46 10.49 15.76
CA VAL A 93 8.02 10.64 16.04
C VAL A 93 7.29 10.86 14.72
N THR A 94 6.21 10.13 14.50
CA THR A 94 5.35 10.31 13.31
C THR A 94 4.02 10.97 13.68
N SER A 95 3.54 11.88 12.83
CA SER A 95 2.28 12.61 13.04
C SER A 95 1.54 12.88 11.73
N LEU A 96 0.21 12.92 11.82
CA LEU A 96 -0.69 13.36 10.74
C LEU A 96 -0.95 14.88 10.75
N SER A 97 -0.53 15.56 11.81
CA SER A 97 -0.62 17.01 11.98
C SER A 97 0.77 17.64 11.96
N CYS A 98 0.87 18.86 11.42
CA CYS A 98 2.12 19.59 11.38
C CYS A 98 2.65 19.84 12.80
N PRO A 99 3.88 19.42 13.15
CA PRO A 99 4.42 19.59 14.50
C PRO A 99 4.54 21.05 14.96
N SER A 100 4.71 22.00 14.03
CA SER A 100 4.93 23.41 14.36
C SER A 100 3.68 24.28 14.35
N CYS A 101 2.63 23.90 13.61
CA CYS A 101 1.40 24.69 13.49
C CYS A 101 0.11 23.92 13.81
N GLU A 102 0.23 22.64 14.15
CA GLU A 102 -0.84 21.73 14.57
C GLU A 102 -1.98 21.53 13.56
N LYS A 103 -1.88 22.13 12.38
CA LYS A 103 -2.86 21.96 11.31
C LYS A 103 -2.85 20.50 10.82
N PRO A 104 -4.04 19.88 10.65
CA PRO A 104 -4.13 18.55 10.10
C PRO A 104 -3.70 18.57 8.64
N SER A 105 -2.78 17.68 8.29
CA SER A 105 -2.29 17.47 6.92
C SER A 105 -2.91 16.22 6.28
N TRP A 106 -3.83 15.57 6.98
CA TRP A 106 -4.51 14.37 6.55
C TRP A 106 -6.00 14.64 6.36
N HIS A 107 -6.51 14.29 5.18
CA HIS A 107 -7.92 14.37 4.88
C HIS A 107 -8.41 13.02 4.33
N THR A 108 -9.71 12.77 4.46
CA THR A 108 -10.34 11.63 3.78
C THR A 108 -10.03 11.72 2.30
N SER A 109 -9.56 10.60 1.73
CA SER A 109 -9.39 10.47 0.29
C SER A 109 -10.70 10.87 -0.40
N PRO A 110 -10.65 11.54 -1.56
CA PRO A 110 -11.83 11.60 -2.40
C PRO A 110 -12.30 10.16 -2.65
N LYS A 111 -13.60 9.99 -2.97
CA LYS A 111 -14.02 8.73 -3.58
C LYS A 111 -13.07 8.46 -4.74
N LEU A 112 -12.53 7.24 -4.80
CA LEU A 112 -11.72 6.85 -5.93
C LEU A 112 -12.50 7.25 -7.18
N PRO A 113 -11.88 7.98 -8.11
CA PRO A 113 -12.57 8.41 -9.30
C PRO A 113 -13.32 7.23 -9.92
N SER A 114 -14.45 7.50 -10.57
CA SER A 114 -14.93 6.56 -11.57
C SER A 114 -13.89 6.59 -12.69
N PHE A 115 -12.82 5.81 -12.54
CA PHE A 115 -12.01 5.40 -13.67
C PHE A 115 -13.00 4.73 -14.60
N SER A 116 -13.11 5.25 -15.81
CA SER A 116 -14.00 4.61 -16.75
C SER A 116 -13.41 3.21 -16.99
N LYS A 117 -14.27 2.19 -17.05
CA LYS A 117 -13.82 0.83 -17.39
C LYS A 117 -12.95 0.83 -18.65
N THR A 118 -13.12 1.81 -19.54
CA THR A 118 -12.35 2.02 -20.76
C THR A 118 -10.90 2.44 -20.54
N ASP A 119 -10.57 3.24 -19.52
CA ASP A 119 -9.21 3.78 -19.34
C ASP A 119 -8.16 2.70 -19.01
N LEU A 120 -8.61 1.55 -18.49
CA LEU A 120 -7.77 0.44 -18.05
C LEU A 120 -7.99 -0.85 -18.84
N LYS A 121 -9.08 -0.94 -19.63
CA LYS A 121 -9.42 -2.12 -20.43
C LYS A 121 -8.49 -2.36 -21.62
N GLU A 122 -7.76 -1.33 -22.05
CA GLU A 122 -6.78 -1.46 -23.14
C GLU A 122 -5.45 -2.06 -22.68
N LEU A 123 -5.23 -2.20 -21.37
CA LEU A 123 -4.02 -2.81 -20.84
C LEU A 123 -4.17 -4.32 -20.73
N ASP A 124 -3.17 -5.06 -21.22
CA ASP A 124 -3.04 -6.47 -20.93
C ASP A 124 -3.00 -6.70 -19.40
N PRO A 125 -3.72 -7.70 -18.87
CA PRO A 125 -3.75 -7.97 -17.44
C PRO A 125 -2.37 -8.21 -16.85
N GLY A 126 -2.16 -7.69 -15.65
CA GLY A 126 -0.94 -7.90 -14.88
C GLY A 126 -1.24 -7.92 -13.38
N ILE A 127 -0.55 -7.08 -12.61
CA ILE A 127 -0.69 -7.02 -11.16
C ILE A 127 -1.34 -5.69 -10.76
N LEU A 128 -2.38 -5.76 -9.92
CA LEU A 128 -2.91 -4.62 -9.20
C LEU A 128 -2.38 -4.63 -7.76
N ILE A 129 -1.80 -3.52 -7.29
CA ILE A 129 -1.31 -3.34 -5.92
C ILE A 129 -2.26 -2.40 -5.16
N ILE A 130 -2.67 -2.82 -3.96
CA ILE A 130 -3.43 -2.00 -3.00
C ILE A 130 -2.83 -2.09 -1.60
N ASP A 131 -2.88 -1.00 -0.84
CA ASP A 131 -2.43 -0.95 0.57
C ASP A 131 -3.61 -0.91 1.56
N SER A 132 -4.85 -1.00 1.03
CA SER A 132 -6.06 -0.70 1.78
C SER A 132 -7.23 -1.60 1.46
N VAL A 133 -7.82 -2.18 2.51
CA VAL A 133 -9.08 -2.95 2.46
C VAL A 133 -10.35 -2.08 2.59
N LYS A 134 -10.26 -0.79 2.28
CA LYS A 134 -11.45 0.09 2.28
C LYS A 134 -12.41 -0.32 1.17
N LYS A 135 -13.72 -0.15 1.42
CA LYS A 135 -14.79 -0.54 0.48
C LYS A 135 -14.59 -0.01 -0.95
N ASP A 136 -14.21 1.26 -1.10
CA ASP A 136 -14.01 1.86 -2.42
C ASP A 136 -12.80 1.26 -3.15
N THR A 137 -11.70 1.00 -2.43
CA THR A 137 -10.50 0.34 -2.97
C THR A 137 -10.80 -1.10 -3.38
N LEU A 138 -11.48 -1.86 -2.52
CA LEU A 138 -11.85 -3.25 -2.81
C LEU A 138 -12.87 -3.36 -3.96
N ARG A 139 -13.78 -2.39 -4.09
CA ARG A 139 -14.68 -2.33 -5.25
C ARG A 139 -13.88 -2.25 -6.55
N LEU A 140 -12.92 -1.32 -6.63
CA LEU A 140 -12.06 -1.19 -7.81
C LEU A 140 -11.19 -2.44 -8.01
N ALA A 141 -10.63 -3.00 -6.93
CA ALA A 141 -9.83 -4.23 -7.02
C ALA A 141 -10.63 -5.43 -7.56
N ASN A 142 -11.90 -5.57 -7.19
CA ASN A 142 -12.77 -6.61 -7.74
C ASN A 142 -13.01 -6.43 -9.24
N GLU A 143 -13.17 -5.19 -9.72
CA GLU A 143 -13.29 -4.90 -11.15
C GLU A 143 -12.02 -5.34 -11.92
N PHE A 144 -10.83 -5.15 -11.35
CA PHE A 144 -9.57 -5.66 -11.93
C PHE A 144 -9.54 -7.19 -11.95
N LYS A 145 -9.92 -7.86 -10.85
CA LYS A 145 -9.98 -9.33 -10.79
C LYS A 145 -10.95 -9.93 -11.80
N GLU A 146 -12.11 -9.30 -12.02
CA GLU A 146 -13.07 -9.69 -13.07
C GLU A 146 -12.46 -9.65 -14.48
N ASN A 147 -11.41 -8.84 -14.68
CA ASN A 147 -10.65 -8.74 -15.94
C ASN A 147 -9.31 -9.49 -15.86
N SER A 148 -9.23 -10.54 -15.03
CA SER A 148 -8.08 -11.46 -14.93
C SER A 148 -6.76 -10.84 -14.44
N TRP A 149 -6.81 -9.69 -13.76
CA TRP A 149 -5.64 -9.16 -13.06
C TRP A 149 -5.39 -9.92 -11.75
N PHE A 150 -4.12 -10.12 -11.40
CA PHE A 150 -3.75 -10.59 -10.07
C PHE A 150 -3.83 -9.46 -9.06
N LEU A 151 -4.39 -9.74 -7.88
CA LEU A 151 -4.46 -8.77 -6.80
C LEU A 151 -3.33 -8.99 -5.78
N ALA A 152 -2.47 -7.99 -5.64
CA ALA A 152 -1.45 -7.88 -4.60
C ALA A 152 -1.89 -6.89 -3.50
N GLY A 153 -1.76 -7.29 -2.23
CA GLY A 153 -2.03 -6.43 -1.08
C GLY A 153 -0.78 -6.14 -0.24
N ASP A 154 -0.55 -4.90 0.16
CA ASP A 154 0.43 -4.52 1.21
C ASP A 154 -0.29 -3.95 2.44
N ILE A 155 -0.64 -4.81 3.40
CA ILE A 155 -1.49 -4.42 4.53
C ILE A 155 -0.63 -4.25 5.79
N GLY A 156 -0.33 -2.99 6.12
CA GLY A 156 0.52 -2.62 7.25
C GLY A 156 -0.21 -2.30 8.57
N TYR A 157 -1.53 -2.11 8.56
CA TYR A 157 -2.27 -1.55 9.70
C TYR A 157 -3.48 -2.40 10.14
N ILE A 158 -3.88 -2.24 11.41
CA ILE A 158 -5.02 -2.96 12.02
C ILE A 158 -6.20 -2.05 12.42
N SER A 159 -6.12 -0.74 12.17
CA SER A 159 -7.11 0.25 12.66
C SER A 159 -8.53 -0.11 12.24
N HIS A 160 -8.72 -0.43 10.96
CA HIS A 160 -10.00 -0.84 10.39
C HIS A 160 -10.42 -2.28 10.75
N LEU A 161 -9.50 -3.09 11.28
CA LEU A 161 -9.75 -4.50 11.62
C LEU A 161 -10.09 -4.71 13.10
N ARG A 162 -9.63 -3.80 13.97
CA ARG A 162 -9.70 -3.93 15.43
C ARG A 162 -11.11 -4.26 15.93
N TYR A 163 -12.11 -3.57 15.38
CA TYR A 163 -13.52 -3.68 15.77
C TYR A 163 -14.35 -4.53 14.82
N ALA A 164 -13.76 -5.07 13.75
CA ALA A 164 -14.46 -5.93 12.83
C ALA A 164 -14.75 -7.30 13.46
N SER A 165 -15.89 -7.90 13.09
CA SER A 165 -16.21 -9.29 13.43
C SER A 165 -15.30 -10.27 12.67
N LYS A 166 -15.28 -11.53 13.08
CA LYS A 166 -14.56 -12.58 12.34
C LYS A 166 -15.09 -12.66 10.91
N ASP A 167 -16.40 -12.70 10.73
CA ASP A 167 -17.03 -12.80 9.40
C ASP A 167 -16.69 -11.60 8.51
N ALA A 168 -16.69 -10.39 9.06
CA ALA A 168 -16.30 -9.20 8.31
C ALA A 168 -14.82 -9.27 7.88
N ILE A 169 -13.92 -9.75 8.73
CA ILE A 169 -12.51 -9.93 8.36
C ILE A 169 -12.38 -11.06 7.33
N SER A 170 -13.12 -12.15 7.48
CA SER A 170 -13.13 -13.25 6.50
C SER A 170 -13.53 -12.75 5.11
N MET A 171 -14.60 -11.95 5.01
CA MET A 171 -15.02 -11.34 3.75
C MET A 171 -13.99 -10.38 3.14
N LEU A 172 -13.15 -9.75 3.96
CA LEU A 172 -12.13 -8.82 3.47
C LEU A 172 -10.88 -9.55 2.95
N PHE A 173 -10.52 -10.69 3.54
CA PHE A 173 -9.22 -11.32 3.27
C PHE A 173 -9.30 -12.67 2.55
N GLN A 174 -10.26 -13.54 2.88
CA GLN A 174 -10.27 -14.90 2.35
C GLN A 174 -10.51 -14.90 0.85
N ASN A 175 -9.56 -15.47 0.09
CA ASN A 175 -9.59 -15.55 -1.38
C ASN A 175 -9.70 -14.18 -2.07
N THR A 176 -9.48 -13.08 -1.33
CA THR A 176 -9.49 -11.73 -1.89
C THR A 176 -8.22 -11.48 -2.69
N PHE A 177 -7.07 -11.79 -2.11
CA PHE A 177 -5.75 -11.51 -2.69
C PHE A 177 -5.17 -12.74 -3.38
N ASP A 178 -4.40 -12.53 -4.45
CA ASP A 178 -3.52 -13.56 -5.01
C ASP A 178 -2.17 -13.56 -4.26
N PHE A 179 -1.64 -12.36 -4.02
CA PHE A 179 -0.38 -12.14 -3.32
C PHE A 179 -0.63 -11.19 -2.16
N LEU A 180 -0.10 -11.50 -0.98
CA LEU A 180 -0.33 -10.67 0.19
C LEU A 180 0.95 -10.46 0.98
N GLN A 181 1.27 -9.20 1.26
CA GLN A 181 2.24 -8.80 2.26
C GLN A 181 1.50 -8.23 3.46
N ILE A 182 1.90 -8.67 4.66
CA ILE A 182 1.42 -8.12 5.93
C ILE A 182 2.58 -7.93 6.90
N THR A 183 2.44 -6.99 7.83
CA THR A 183 3.39 -6.85 8.93
C THR A 183 3.16 -7.89 10.02
N GLU A 184 4.18 -8.16 10.84
CA GLU A 184 4.07 -9.03 12.03
C GLU A 184 2.91 -8.59 12.95
N LYS A 185 2.66 -7.28 13.03
CA LYS A 185 1.54 -6.71 13.79
C LYS A 185 0.18 -7.17 13.25
N VAL A 186 0.01 -7.16 11.94
CA VAL A 186 -1.23 -7.60 11.28
C VAL A 186 -1.37 -9.11 11.40
N ALA A 187 -0.31 -9.88 11.13
CA ALA A 187 -0.31 -11.33 11.28
C ALA A 187 -0.70 -11.76 12.70
N LYS A 188 -0.03 -11.22 13.74
CA LYS A 188 -0.34 -11.51 15.15
C LYS A 188 -1.78 -11.16 15.50
N PHE A 189 -2.31 -10.05 14.97
CA PHE A 189 -3.69 -9.66 15.18
C PHE A 189 -4.66 -10.70 14.59
N LEU A 190 -4.46 -11.10 13.33
CA LEU A 190 -5.31 -12.08 12.64
C LEU A 190 -5.22 -13.46 13.31
N CYS A 191 -4.00 -13.96 13.55
CA CYS A 191 -3.75 -15.20 14.27
C CYS A 191 -4.48 -15.23 15.62
N LYS A 192 -4.37 -14.17 16.44
CA LYS A 192 -5.07 -14.09 17.72
C LYS A 192 -6.58 -14.02 17.56
N LYS A 193 -7.09 -13.25 16.59
CA LYS A 193 -8.53 -13.08 16.36
C LYS A 193 -9.19 -14.40 15.95
N PHE A 194 -8.52 -15.20 15.14
CA PHE A 194 -9.05 -16.47 14.62
C PHE A 194 -8.56 -17.72 15.37
N ASN A 195 -7.64 -17.57 16.33
CA ASN A 195 -6.98 -18.67 17.03
C ASN A 195 -6.22 -19.60 16.06
N LEU A 196 -5.35 -18.98 15.24
CA LEU A 196 -4.53 -19.64 14.21
C LEU A 196 -3.04 -19.41 14.47
N ASN A 197 -2.19 -20.31 14.02
CA ASN A 197 -0.76 -20.06 13.79
C ASN A 197 -0.51 -19.44 12.39
N GLU A 198 0.74 -19.13 12.02
CA GLU A 198 1.05 -18.47 10.74
C GLU A 198 0.75 -19.36 9.50
N LEU A 199 0.97 -20.68 9.60
CA LEU A 199 0.65 -21.63 8.53
C LEU A 199 -0.86 -21.77 8.34
N GLU A 200 -1.60 -21.87 9.44
CA GLU A 200 -3.06 -21.87 9.44
C GLU A 200 -3.63 -20.54 8.92
N LEU A 201 -2.97 -19.42 9.23
CA LEU A 201 -3.32 -18.12 8.67
C LEU A 201 -3.14 -18.11 7.14
N PHE A 202 -2.02 -18.62 6.62
CA PHE A 202 -1.81 -18.73 5.18
C PHE A 202 -2.94 -19.52 4.49
N ASN A 203 -3.27 -20.70 5.04
CA ASN A 203 -4.36 -21.53 4.52
C ASN A 203 -5.72 -20.83 4.64
N PHE A 204 -5.98 -20.14 5.75
CA PHE A 204 -7.20 -19.36 5.97
C PHE A 204 -7.37 -18.24 4.94
N LEU A 205 -6.28 -17.55 4.61
CA LEU A 205 -6.29 -16.43 3.66
C LEU A 205 -6.54 -16.90 2.22
N GLY A 206 -6.12 -18.12 1.87
CA GLY A 206 -6.33 -18.69 0.53
C GLY A 206 -5.53 -17.96 -0.56
N VAL A 207 -4.38 -17.39 -0.20
CA VAL A 207 -3.49 -16.67 -1.14
C VAL A 207 -2.47 -17.62 -1.77
N LYS A 208 -1.93 -17.27 -2.94
CA LYS A 208 -0.85 -18.02 -3.60
C LYS A 208 0.51 -17.78 -2.95
N TYR A 209 0.68 -16.57 -2.39
CA TYR A 209 1.90 -16.12 -1.73
C TYR A 209 1.56 -15.20 -0.57
N LEU A 210 2.19 -15.43 0.58
CA LEU A 210 2.11 -14.58 1.77
C LEU A 210 3.52 -14.23 2.25
N ASN A 211 3.80 -12.93 2.38
CA ASN A 211 4.99 -12.41 3.06
C ASN A 211 4.59 -11.76 4.39
N ILE A 212 5.16 -12.24 5.51
CA ILE A 212 5.00 -11.64 6.83
C ILE A 212 6.30 -10.95 7.21
N THR A 213 6.33 -9.62 7.13
CA THR A 213 7.52 -8.82 7.48
C THR A 213 7.65 -8.69 9.01
N LYS A 214 8.82 -9.01 9.55
CA LYS A 214 9.13 -9.04 10.99
C LYS A 214 10.18 -7.99 11.40
N ALA A 215 10.21 -6.88 10.67
CA ALA A 215 11.18 -5.79 10.83
C ALA A 215 12.63 -6.34 10.84
N GLU A 216 13.43 -5.99 11.85
CA GLU A 216 14.82 -6.44 12.00
C GLU A 216 14.98 -7.97 12.02
N LYS A 217 13.91 -8.72 12.36
CA LYS A 217 13.94 -10.19 12.36
C LYS A 217 13.86 -10.80 10.95
N GLY A 218 13.74 -9.97 9.91
CA GLY A 218 13.58 -10.39 8.52
C GLY A 218 12.12 -10.66 8.17
N ALA A 219 11.83 -11.75 7.45
CA ALA A 219 10.45 -12.10 7.09
C ALA A 219 10.21 -13.61 6.99
N GLY A 220 8.93 -13.99 7.07
CA GLY A 220 8.46 -15.35 6.78
C GLY A 220 7.64 -15.35 5.50
N ILE A 221 8.00 -16.20 4.54
CA ILE A 221 7.30 -16.40 3.28
C ILE A 221 6.57 -17.76 3.31
N PHE A 222 5.32 -17.75 2.87
CA PHE A 222 4.52 -18.94 2.57
C PHE A 222 4.08 -18.88 1.12
N TYR A 223 4.17 -19.99 0.39
CA TYR A 223 3.69 -20.05 -1.00
C TYR A 223 3.26 -21.46 -1.38
N LEU A 224 2.38 -21.56 -2.38
CA LEU A 224 1.98 -22.84 -2.95
C LEU A 224 2.98 -23.27 -4.03
N LYS A 225 3.52 -24.49 -3.91
CA LYS A 225 4.28 -25.17 -4.97
C LYS A 225 3.68 -26.55 -5.16
N GLU A 226 3.23 -26.87 -6.38
CA GLU A 226 2.66 -28.20 -6.71
C GLU A 226 1.52 -28.62 -5.76
N GLN A 227 0.69 -27.66 -5.33
CA GLN A 227 -0.40 -27.86 -4.35
C GLN A 227 0.05 -28.14 -2.90
N GLU A 228 1.34 -28.07 -2.61
CA GLU A 228 1.88 -28.13 -1.25
C GLU A 228 2.31 -26.74 -0.74
N THR A 229 2.06 -26.48 0.54
CA THR A 229 2.51 -25.25 1.19
C THR A 229 4.00 -25.32 1.51
N GLN A 230 4.75 -24.39 0.97
CA GLN A 230 6.17 -24.20 1.26
C GLN A 230 6.35 -23.03 2.22
N TYR A 231 7.31 -23.15 3.14
CA TYR A 231 7.68 -22.08 4.08
C TYR A 231 9.18 -21.79 3.98
N PHE A 232 9.50 -20.50 3.90
CA PHE A 232 10.87 -20.02 3.90
C PHE A 232 10.99 -18.83 4.86
N SER A 233 12.09 -18.74 5.60
CA SER A 233 12.34 -17.60 6.49
C SER A 233 13.76 -17.09 6.32
N PHE A 234 13.90 -15.78 6.24
CA PHE A 234 15.20 -15.10 6.20
C PHE A 234 15.31 -14.26 7.46
N ARG A 235 16.48 -14.33 8.07
CA ARG A 235 16.88 -13.46 9.17
C ARG A 235 17.94 -12.52 8.64
N HIS A 236 17.88 -11.24 9.02
CA HIS A 236 19.05 -10.40 8.86
C HIS A 236 20.12 -10.91 9.82
N THR A 237 21.19 -11.49 9.28
CA THR A 237 22.44 -11.68 10.01
C THR A 237 23.13 -10.32 10.02
N SER A 238 22.88 -9.54 11.07
CA SER A 238 23.72 -8.38 11.42
C SER A 238 25.05 -8.85 11.98
#